data_AF-A0A9P4K0S8-F1
#
_entry.id   AF-A0A9P4K0S8-F1
#
_cell.length_a   1.000
_cell.length_b   1.000
_cell.length_c   1.000
_cell.angle_alpha   90.00
_cell.angle_beta   90.00
_cell.angle_gamma   90.00
#
_symmetry.space_group_name_H-M   'P 1'
#
loop_
_entity.id
_entity.type
_entity.pdbx_description
1 polymer ?
#
loop_
_entity_poly.entity_id
_entity_poly.type
_entity_poly.pdbx_seq_one_letter_code
_entity_poly.pdbx_strand_id
1 'polypeptide(L)'
;MTSGLYTPLREDDLEICILDISPAEGFNLLIACSFRNVSLNSNSYARYIALSYTWGDADHMSYISVDGAKCIILPNLASTLRQIRGSKERISL
;
A
#
# COMPACT_ATOMS: atom_id res chain seq x y z
N MET A 1 5.59 -20.68 -9.38
CA MET A 1 4.86 -19.86 -10.35
C MET A 1 4.76 -18.46 -9.77
N THR A 2 5.66 -17.56 -10.14
CA THR A 2 5.67 -16.16 -9.70
C THR A 2 4.69 -15.39 -10.57
N SER A 3 3.41 -15.42 -10.21
CA SER A 3 2.44 -14.46 -10.76
C SER A 3 2.96 -13.07 -10.38
N GLY A 4 3.17 -12.20 -11.36
CA GLY A 4 3.66 -10.85 -11.09
C GLY A 4 2.74 -10.15 -10.11
N LEU A 5 3.29 -9.54 -9.07
CA LEU A 5 2.54 -8.73 -8.09
C LEU A 5 1.80 -7.54 -8.72
N TYR A 6 2.04 -7.30 -10.01
CA TYR A 6 1.49 -6.20 -10.76
C TYR A 6 0.51 -6.70 -11.82
N THR A 7 -0.73 -6.23 -11.75
CA THR A 7 -1.71 -6.34 -12.81
C THR A 7 -1.75 -5.00 -13.55
N PRO A 8 -1.46 -4.96 -14.87
CA PRO A 8 -1.56 -3.73 -15.66
C PRO A 8 -2.92 -3.06 -15.53
N LEU A 9 -2.93 -1.73 -15.45
CA LEU A 9 -4.15 -0.93 -15.38
C LEU A 9 -4.87 -0.96 -16.73
N ARG A 10 -6.20 -1.07 -16.70
CA ARG A 10 -7.04 -0.97 -17.90
C ARG A 10 -7.36 0.49 -18.19
N GLU A 11 -6.86 1.00 -19.31
CA GLU A 11 -7.06 2.40 -19.71
C GLU A 11 -8.54 2.76 -19.92
N ASP A 12 -9.32 1.83 -20.48
CA ASP A 12 -10.75 2.02 -20.76
C ASP A 12 -11.61 2.19 -19.49
N ASP A 13 -11.13 1.74 -18.32
CA ASP A 13 -11.90 1.69 -17.08
C ASP A 13 -11.36 2.63 -15.99
N LEU A 14 -10.45 3.56 -16.36
CA LEU A 14 -9.81 4.52 -15.45
C LEU A 14 -9.37 3.86 -14.13
N GLU A 15 -8.59 2.79 -14.23
CA GLU A 15 -8.17 2.04 -13.05
C GLU A 15 -7.04 2.72 -12.26
N ILE A 16 -7.06 2.52 -10.94
CA ILE A 16 -5.95 2.82 -10.05
C ILE A 16 -5.53 1.58 -9.26
N CYS A 17 -4.27 1.54 -8.84
CA CYS A 17 -3.76 0.50 -7.96
C CYS A 17 -3.97 0.87 -6.49
N ILE A 18 -4.57 -0.04 -5.73
CA ILE A 18 -4.78 0.09 -4.29
C ILE A 18 -3.93 -0.95 -3.55
N LEU A 19 -3.25 -0.49 -2.51
CA LEU A 19 -2.56 -1.33 -1.53
C LEU A 19 -3.40 -1.36 -0.25
N ASP A 20 -4.11 -2.46 -0.01
CA ASP A 20 -4.86 -2.63 1.24
C ASP A 20 -3.91 -3.12 2.34
N ILE A 21 -3.92 -2.45 3.49
CA ILE A 21 -3.05 -2.80 4.62
C ILE A 21 -3.85 -3.65 5.61
N SER A 22 -3.35 -4.85 5.91
CA SER A 22 -3.96 -5.73 6.91
C SER A 22 -3.80 -5.17 8.33
N PRO A 23 -4.82 -5.32 9.21
CA PRO A 23 -4.71 -4.91 10.60
C PRO A 23 -3.65 -5.74 11.33
N ALA A 24 -3.07 -5.18 12.38
CA ALA A 24 -2.15 -5.88 13.27
C ALA A 24 -2.26 -5.34 14.69
N GLU A 25 -2.07 -6.21 15.68
CA GLU A 25 -2.20 -5.85 17.11
C GLU A 25 -1.04 -4.97 17.62
N GLY A 26 0.12 -5.04 16.97
CA GLY A 26 1.33 -4.30 17.37
C GLY A 26 1.85 -3.39 16.27
N PHE A 27 2.28 -2.17 16.65
CA PHE A 27 2.82 -1.18 15.74
C PHE A 27 4.03 -1.70 14.93
N ASN A 28 4.93 -2.45 15.58
CA ASN A 28 6.16 -2.97 14.98
C ASN A 28 5.99 -4.32 14.27
N LEU A 29 4.81 -4.94 14.31
CA LEU A 29 4.57 -6.20 13.62
C LEU A 29 4.70 -6.02 12.10
N LEU A 30 5.09 -7.11 11.41
CA LEU A 30 5.23 -7.14 9.96
C LEU A 30 3.99 -6.54 9.29
N ILE A 31 4.20 -5.69 8.29
CA ILE A 31 3.12 -5.12 7.51
C ILE A 31 2.77 -6.14 6.42
N ALA A 32 1.53 -6.61 6.44
CA ALA A 32 0.97 -7.45 5.40
C ALA A 32 -0.03 -6.63 4.60
N CYS A 33 0.08 -6.68 3.28
CA CYS A 33 -0.77 -5.96 2.36
C CYS A 33 -1.27 -6.89 1.26
N SER A 34 -2.35 -6.47 0.60
CA SER A 34 -2.80 -7.03 -0.67
C SER A 34 -2.86 -5.96 -1.73
N PHE A 35 -2.63 -6.35 -2.98
CA PHE A 35 -2.67 -5.45 -4.13
C PHE A 35 -3.91 -5.72 -4.98
N ARG A 36 -4.61 -4.67 -5.40
CA ARG A 36 -5.73 -4.80 -6.35
C ARG A 36 -5.92 -3.56 -7.20
N ASN A 37 -6.47 -3.75 -8.40
CA ASN A 37 -6.91 -2.66 -9.26
C ASN A 37 -8.35 -2.27 -8.90
N VAL A 38 -8.66 -0.98 -9.03
CA VAL A 38 -10.01 -0.44 -8.83
C VAL A 38 -10.34 0.54 -9.94
N SER A 39 -11.49 0.34 -10.58
CA SER A 39 -12.06 1.30 -11.55
C SER A 39 -12.58 2.55 -10.84
N LEU A 40 -12.14 3.72 -11.31
CA LEU A 40 -12.69 5.01 -10.88
C LEU A 40 -14.06 5.32 -11.50
N ASN A 41 -14.46 4.59 -12.55
CA ASN A 41 -15.81 4.69 -13.13
C ASN A 41 -16.87 4.01 -12.25
N SER A 42 -16.46 3.13 -11.34
CA SER A 42 -17.38 2.53 -10.38
C SER A 42 -18.00 3.63 -9.50
N ASN A 43 -19.33 3.61 -9.33
CA ASN A 43 -20.08 4.64 -8.59
C ASN A 43 -19.89 4.58 -7.06
N SER A 44 -18.70 4.16 -6.62
CA SER A 44 -18.31 3.97 -5.23
C SER A 44 -17.44 5.13 -4.76
N TYR A 45 -17.98 5.97 -3.88
CA TYR A 45 -17.29 7.12 -3.26
C TYR A 45 -16.27 6.71 -2.19
N ALA A 46 -15.43 5.72 -2.49
CA ALA A 46 -14.36 5.30 -1.58
C ALA A 46 -13.31 6.41 -1.44
N ARG A 47 -12.86 6.66 -0.21
CA ARG A 47 -11.77 7.59 0.08
C ARG A 47 -10.46 6.82 0.13
N TYR A 48 -9.46 7.30 -0.59
CA TYR A 48 -8.12 6.71 -0.62
C TYR A 48 -7.09 7.70 -0.09
N ILE A 49 -6.03 7.17 0.51
CA ILE A 49 -4.85 7.96 0.88
C ILE A 49 -3.82 7.78 -0.24
N ALA A 50 -3.48 8.86 -0.92
CA ALA A 50 -2.40 8.86 -1.89
C ALA A 50 -1.04 8.91 -1.17
N LEU A 51 -0.09 8.07 -1.59
CA LEU A 51 1.26 8.00 -1.03
C LEU A 51 2.29 8.42 -2.07
N SER A 52 3.04 9.48 -1.77
CA SER A 52 4.24 9.86 -2.51
C SER A 52 5.46 9.63 -1.60
N TYR A 53 6.18 8.53 -1.82
CA TYR A 53 7.20 8.04 -0.88
C TYR A 53 8.61 7.96 -1.50
N THR A 54 8.96 8.87 -2.41
CA THR A 54 10.23 8.84 -3.15
C THR A 54 11.47 9.33 -2.37
N TRP A 55 11.37 9.57 -1.07
CA TRP A 55 12.43 10.22 -0.27
C TRP A 55 12.85 9.38 0.93
N GLY A 56 14.05 8.80 0.93
CA GLY A 56 14.53 8.01 2.06
C GLY A 56 16.00 7.59 1.92
N ASP A 57 16.62 7.30 3.05
CA ASP A 57 17.96 6.72 3.13
C ASP A 57 17.93 5.26 2.64
N ALA A 58 18.77 4.95 1.66
CA ALA A 58 18.85 3.62 1.05
C ALA A 58 19.68 2.63 1.88
N ASP A 59 20.40 3.10 2.90
CA ASP A 59 21.26 2.24 3.73
C ASP A 59 20.44 1.38 4.70
N HIS A 60 19.16 1.71 4.91
CA HIS A 60 18.26 0.99 5.78
C HIS A 60 17.06 0.47 4.99
N MET A 61 16.96 -0.84 4.83
CA MET A 61 15.86 -1.48 4.10
C MET A 61 14.90 -2.17 5.07
N SER A 62 13.60 -1.91 4.91
CA SER A 62 12.52 -2.61 5.62
C SER A 62 11.83 -3.60 4.68
N TYR A 63 11.16 -4.60 5.24
CA TYR A 63 10.41 -5.58 4.47
C TYR A 63 8.93 -5.57 4.85
N ILE A 64 8.08 -5.75 3.84
CA ILE A 64 6.64 -5.99 3.98
C ILE A 64 6.25 -7.24 3.21
N SER A 65 5.09 -7.79 3.51
CA SER A 65 4.47 -8.86 2.72
C SER A 65 3.39 -8.25 1.83
N VAL A 66 3.45 -8.46 0.51
CA VAL A 66 2.39 -8.08 -0.43
C VAL A 66 1.93 -9.36 -1.12
N ASP A 67 0.67 -9.73 -0.94
CA ASP A 67 0.10 -10.99 -1.46
C ASP A 67 0.96 -12.22 -1.11
N GLY A 68 1.57 -12.21 0.08
CA GLY A 68 2.46 -13.27 0.58
C GLY A 68 3.91 -13.17 0.08
N ALA A 69 4.22 -12.28 -0.88
CA ALA A 69 5.57 -12.05 -1.36
C ALA A 69 6.31 -11.00 -0.52
N LYS A 70 7.60 -11.23 -0.30
CA LYS A 70 8.46 -10.31 0.46
C LYS A 70 8.91 -9.15 -0.42
N CYS A 71 8.50 -7.93 -0.08
CA CYS A 71 8.85 -6.70 -0.78
C CYS A 71 9.77 -5.82 0.07
N ILE A 72 10.85 -5.31 -0.55
CA ILE A 72 11.74 -4.34 0.07
C ILE A 72 11.15 -2.95 -0.09
N ILE A 73 11.13 -2.19 1.00
CA ILE A 73 10.70 -0.79 1.02
C ILE A 73 11.67 0.06 1.82
N LEU A 74 11.67 1.35 1.50
CA LEU A 74 12.44 2.35 2.25
C LEU A 74 11.81 2.65 3.62
N PRO A 75 12.60 3.16 4.59
CA PRO A 75 12.13 3.38 5.97
C PRO A 75 11.01 4.40 6.08
N ASN A 76 11.00 5.41 5.20
CA ASN A 76 9.95 6.41 5.12
C ASN A 76 8.60 5.76 4.80
N LEU A 77 8.53 4.93 3.77
CA LEU A 77 7.31 4.18 3.42
C LEU A 77 6.92 3.24 4.56
N ALA A 78 7.88 2.54 5.16
CA ALA A 78 7.58 1.62 6.26
C ALA A 78 6.95 2.33 7.45
N SER A 79 7.44 3.53 7.78
CA SER A 79 6.90 4.36 8.86
C SER A 79 5.51 4.87 8.53
N THR A 80 5.31 5.40 7.32
CA THR A 80 4.00 5.87 6.84
C THR A 80 2.95 4.76 6.84
N LEU A 81 3.28 3.56 6.35
CA LEU A 81 2.37 2.43 6.34
C LEU A 81 1.96 1.99 7.76
N ARG A 82 2.89 1.99 8.73
CA ARG A 82 2.56 1.68 10.13
C ARG A 82 1.62 2.72 10.74
N GLN A 83 1.86 4.00 10.45
CA GLN A 83 1.01 5.08 10.92
C GLN A 83 -0.41 4.98 10.33
N ILE A 84 -0.53 4.70 9.03
CA ILE A 84 -1.82 4.51 8.37
C ILE A 84 -2.54 3.29 8.94
N ARG A 85 -1.85 2.16 9.14
CA ARG A 85 -2.41 0.94 9.74
C ARG A 85 -3.01 1.18 11.13
N GLY A 86 -2.40 2.06 11.92
CA GLY A 86 -2.89 2.42 13.26
C GLY A 86 -3.94 3.52 13.29
N SER A 87 -4.19 4.21 12.18
CA SER A 87 -5.13 5.34 12.12
C SER A 87 -6.54 4.86 11.79
N LYS A 88 -7.55 5.35 12.53
CA LYS A 88 -8.99 5.07 12.29
C LYS A 88 -9.69 6.20 11.49
N GLU A 89 -8.98 6.83 10.54
CA GLU A 89 -9.31 8.11 9.85
C GLU A 89 -9.10 9.37 10.74
N ARG A 90 -8.74 10.57 10.27
CA ARG A 90 -8.69 11.23 8.95
C ARG A 90 -7.33 11.95 8.86
N ILE A 91 -6.49 11.67 7.86
CA ILE A 91 -5.25 12.43 7.67
C ILE A 91 -5.64 13.76 7.01
N SER A 92 -5.64 14.84 7.79
CA SER A 92 -5.70 16.20 7.25
C SER A 92 -4.34 16.50 6.63
N LEU A 93 -4.29 16.60 5.30
CA LEU A 93 -3.15 17.20 4.58
C LEU A 93 -3.27 18.72 4.64
#